data_AF-A0A239AQA4-F1
#
_entry.id   AF-A0A239AQA4-F1
#
_cell.length_a   1.000
_cell.length_b   1.000
_cell.length_c   1.000
_cell.angle_alpha   90.00
_cell.angle_beta   90.00
_cell.angle_gamma   90.00
#
_symmetry.space_group_name_H-M   'P 1'
#
loop_
_entity.id
_entity.type
_entity.pdbx_description
1 polymer ?
#
loop_
_entity_poly.entity_id
_entity_poly.type
_entity_poly.pdbx_seq_one_letter_code
_entity_poly.pdbx_strand_id
1 'polypeptide(L)'
;MFSKACKYAINAMIYVASLPENGQRAGLKEIAKAINSPEAFTAKILQQLVRDELLNSAKGPHGGFEIQGNPNTITIAQIVGSIDGDMIFTGCALGLEKCSEDHPCPVHHKFKAVRDHLTGMMLTTNLKDIATRVNDGISFLKY
;
A
#
# COMPACT_ATOMS: atom_id res chain seq x y z
N MET A 1 1.31 -0.24 -13.77
CA MET A 1 0.35 0.69 -13.12
C MET A 1 -0.30 -0.06 -11.97
N PHE A 2 -0.47 0.54 -10.80
CA PHE A 2 -1.04 -0.15 -9.63
C PHE A 2 -2.45 -0.68 -9.89
N SER A 3 -2.72 -1.88 -9.40
CA SER A 3 -4.06 -2.45 -9.43
C SER A 3 -5.04 -1.60 -8.61
N LYS A 4 -6.34 -1.83 -8.83
CA LYS A 4 -7.38 -1.19 -8.02
C LYS A 4 -7.28 -1.62 -6.55
N ALA A 5 -6.91 -2.88 -6.29
CA ALA A 5 -6.71 -3.40 -4.95
C ALA A 5 -5.55 -2.68 -4.25
N CYS A 6 -4.43 -2.50 -4.93
CA CYS A 6 -3.25 -1.83 -4.36
C CYS A 6 -3.53 -0.36 -4.04
N LYS A 7 -4.25 0.36 -4.91
CA LYS A 7 -4.68 1.74 -4.63
C LYS A 7 -5.54 1.83 -3.36
N TYR A 8 -6.49 0.92 -3.20
CA TYR A 8 -7.31 0.89 -1.98
C TYR A 8 -6.52 0.47 -0.75
N ALA A 9 -5.56 -0.46 -0.88
CA ALA A 9 -4.69 -0.86 0.21
C ALA A 9 -3.85 0.32 0.72
N ILE A 10 -3.21 1.07 -0.19
CA ILE A 10 -2.45 2.27 0.15
C ILE A 10 -3.36 3.29 0.86
N ASN A 11 -4.55 3.57 0.32
CA ASN A 11 -5.49 4.50 0.95
C ASN A 11 -5.98 4.02 2.32
N ALA A 12 -6.21 2.71 2.49
CA ALA A 12 -6.62 2.13 3.77
C ALA A 12 -5.51 2.26 4.81
N MET A 13 -4.27 1.97 4.43
CA MET A 13 -3.10 2.13 5.30
C MET A 13 -2.91 3.60 5.70
N ILE A 14 -3.04 4.54 4.74
CA ILE A 14 -2.98 5.98 5.02
C ILE A 14 -4.06 6.37 6.04
N TYR A 15 -5.31 5.92 5.82
CA TYR A 15 -6.41 6.21 6.74
C TYR A 15 -6.12 5.68 8.15
N VAL A 16 -5.74 4.41 8.29
CA VAL A 16 -5.45 3.81 9.59
C VAL A 16 -4.27 4.50 10.28
N ALA A 17 -3.21 4.87 9.53
CA ALA A 17 -2.06 5.59 10.07
C ALA A 17 -2.35 7.07 10.39
N SER A 18 -3.44 7.63 9.85
CA SER A 18 -3.89 9.00 10.13
C SER A 18 -4.67 9.12 11.44
N LEU A 19 -5.14 7.99 11.98
CA LEU A 19 -5.86 7.97 13.26
C LEU A 19 -4.94 8.42 14.41
N PRO A 20 -5.51 9.01 15.49
CA PRO A 20 -4.73 9.38 16.66
C PRO A 20 -3.98 8.19 17.28
N GLU A 21 -2.78 8.43 17.81
CA GLU A 21 -1.88 7.38 18.35
C GLU A 21 -2.37 6.75 19.68
N ASN A 22 -3.57 7.08 20.15
CA ASN A 22 -4.15 6.62 21.42
C ASN A 22 -4.71 5.17 21.37
N GLY A 23 -4.17 4.32 20.51
CA GLY A 23 -4.61 2.93 20.34
C GLY A 23 -5.98 2.81 19.65
N GLN A 24 -6.39 3.82 18.90
CA GLN A 24 -7.66 3.79 18.18
C GLN A 24 -7.57 2.83 16.98
N ARG A 25 -8.43 1.83 16.99
CA ARG A 25 -8.65 0.91 15.87
C ARG A 25 -9.81 1.41 15.02
N ALA A 26 -9.69 1.27 13.69
CA ALA A 26 -10.80 1.54 12.80
C ALA A 26 -11.53 0.26 12.39
N GLY A 27 -12.86 0.32 12.38
CA GLY A 27 -13.70 -0.77 11.90
C GLY A 27 -13.65 -0.91 10.38
N LEU A 28 -13.95 -2.11 9.86
CA LEU A 28 -14.02 -2.36 8.41
C LEU A 28 -14.91 -1.34 7.68
N LYS A 29 -16.09 -1.05 8.23
CA LYS A 29 -17.05 -0.13 7.63
C LYS A 29 -16.53 1.30 7.55
N GLU A 30 -15.81 1.74 8.58
CA GLU A 30 -15.21 3.07 8.64
C GLU A 30 -14.11 3.20 7.60
N ILE A 31 -13.20 2.22 7.53
CA ILE A 31 -12.12 2.19 6.54
C ILE A 31 -12.71 2.16 5.12
N ALA A 32 -13.67 1.27 4.86
CA ALA A 32 -14.31 1.12 3.54
C ALA A 32 -14.97 2.43 3.08
N LYS A 33 -15.64 3.12 4.00
CA LYS A 33 -16.24 4.44 3.75
C LYS A 33 -15.16 5.50 3.48
N ALA A 34 -14.11 5.56 4.30
CA ALA A 34 -13.06 6.57 4.19
C ALA A 34 -12.26 6.50 2.88
N ILE A 35 -12.20 5.33 2.25
CA ILE A 35 -11.47 5.11 0.99
C ILE A 35 -12.40 4.93 -0.22
N ASN A 36 -13.72 5.04 -0.02
CA ASN A 36 -14.75 4.82 -1.03
C ASN A 36 -14.57 3.49 -1.80
N SER A 37 -14.58 2.40 -1.02
CA SER A 37 -14.44 1.02 -1.49
C SER A 37 -15.54 0.12 -0.91
N PRO A 38 -16.07 -0.85 -1.68
CA PRO A 38 -17.03 -1.83 -1.15
C PRO A 38 -16.48 -2.61 0.05
N GLU A 39 -17.26 -2.78 1.11
CA GLU A 39 -16.83 -3.43 2.36
C GLU A 39 -16.22 -4.81 2.14
N ALA A 40 -16.84 -5.66 1.30
CA ALA A 40 -16.33 -7.00 1.01
C ALA A 40 -14.97 -6.98 0.30
N PHE A 41 -14.71 -5.95 -0.52
CA PHE A 41 -13.43 -5.79 -1.20
C PHE A 41 -12.36 -5.27 -0.23
N THR A 42 -12.71 -4.27 0.57
CA THR A 42 -11.85 -3.74 1.63
C THR A 42 -11.48 -4.82 2.64
N ALA A 43 -12.41 -5.70 3.01
CA ALA A 43 -12.15 -6.80 3.93
C ALA A 43 -11.05 -7.75 3.43
N LYS A 44 -11.07 -8.11 2.13
CA LYS A 44 -10.03 -8.96 1.53
C LYS A 44 -8.66 -8.29 1.54
N ILE A 45 -8.63 -6.99 1.25
CA ILE A 45 -7.40 -6.18 1.29
C ILE A 45 -6.83 -6.13 2.70
N LEU A 46 -7.65 -5.78 3.70
CA LEU A 46 -7.22 -5.69 5.09
C LEU A 46 -6.75 -7.06 5.61
N GLN A 47 -7.40 -8.15 5.22
CA GLN A 47 -6.95 -9.50 5.57
C GLN A 47 -5.57 -9.83 4.97
N GLN A 48 -5.27 -9.40 3.74
CA GLN A 48 -3.95 -9.59 3.15
C GLN A 48 -2.89 -8.78 3.91
N LEU A 49 -3.18 -7.50 4.20
CA LEU A 49 -2.28 -6.64 4.97
C LEU A 49 -2.03 -7.15 6.39
N VAL A 50 -3.00 -7.81 7.02
CA VAL A 50 -2.80 -8.49 8.32
C VAL A 50 -1.92 -9.73 8.18
N ARG A 51 -2.10 -10.53 7.12
CA ARG A 51 -1.25 -11.71 6.86
C ARG A 51 0.22 -11.33 6.65
N ASP A 52 0.46 -10.19 6.01
CA ASP A 52 1.80 -9.70 5.71
C ASP A 52 2.35 -8.77 6.82
N GLU A 53 1.74 -8.81 8.01
CA GLU A 53 2.20 -8.08 9.21
C GLU A 53 2.32 -6.56 9.01
N LEU A 54 1.46 -5.98 8.18
CA LEU A 54 1.34 -4.52 8.00
C LEU A 54 0.23 -3.93 8.87
N LEU A 55 -0.77 -4.75 9.22
CA LEU A 55 -1.86 -4.40 10.13
C LEU A 55 -2.03 -5.45 11.23
N ASN A 56 -2.52 -5.00 12.39
CA ASN A 56 -3.13 -5.87 13.38
C ASN A 56 -4.64 -5.85 13.25
N SER A 57 -5.29 -6.94 13.67
CA SER A 57 -6.74 -6.98 13.80
C SER A 57 -7.17 -7.51 15.16
N ALA A 58 -8.18 -6.87 15.75
CA ALA A 58 -8.83 -7.31 16.98
C ALA A 58 -10.34 -7.44 16.79
N LYS A 59 -10.97 -8.37 17.52
CA LYS A 59 -12.42 -8.58 17.52
C LYS A 59 -13.05 -7.92 18.75
N GLY A 60 -14.36 -7.67 18.68
CA GLY A 60 -15.16 -7.14 19.79
C GLY A 60 -15.54 -5.66 19.65
N PRO A 61 -16.22 -5.08 20.65
CA PRO A 61 -16.74 -3.70 20.61
C PRO A 61 -15.67 -2.62 20.39
N HIS A 62 -14.43 -2.89 20.81
CA HIS A 62 -13.25 -2.03 20.59
C HIS A 62 -12.26 -2.67 19.59
N GLY A 63 -12.74 -3.60 18.77
CA GLY A 63 -11.96 -4.24 17.73
C GLY A 63 -11.75 -3.35 16.51
N GLY A 64 -11.15 -3.92 15.47
CA GLY A 64 -10.80 -3.20 14.24
C GLY A 64 -9.33 -3.37 13.88
N PHE A 65 -8.86 -2.49 13.01
CA PHE A 65 -7.52 -2.54 12.43
C PHE A 65 -6.67 -1.36 12.91
N GLU A 66 -5.39 -1.63 13.12
CA GLU A 66 -4.35 -0.65 13.48
C GLU A 66 -3.05 -1.00 12.74
N ILE A 67 -2.14 -0.04 12.61
CA ILE A 67 -0.82 -0.28 12.02
C ILE A 67 -0.02 -1.26 12.89
N GLN A 68 0.60 -2.27 12.26
CA GLN A 68 1.53 -3.17 12.93
C GLN A 68 2.89 -2.46 13.07
N GLY A 69 3.31 -2.17 14.30
CA GLY A 69 4.60 -1.54 14.57
C GLY A 69 4.66 -0.03 14.25
N ASN A 70 5.82 0.46 13.81
CA ASN A 70 6.04 1.89 13.59
C ASN A 70 5.74 2.30 12.13
N PRO A 71 4.82 3.23 11.86
CA PRO A 71 4.53 3.67 10.49
C PRO A 71 5.73 4.30 9.76
N ASN A 72 6.77 4.76 10.48
CA ASN A 72 8.01 5.25 9.87
C ASN A 72 8.84 4.13 9.21
N THR A 73 8.63 2.87 9.59
CA THR A 73 9.36 1.72 9.03
C THR A 73 8.59 1.01 7.94
N ILE A 74 7.32 1.39 7.69
CA ILE A 74 6.49 0.83 6.63
C ILE A 74 6.60 1.72 5.41
N THR A 75 7.08 1.15 4.31
CA THR A 75 7.27 1.83 3.02
C THR A 75 6.10 1.56 2.08
N ILE A 76 5.90 2.44 1.10
CA ILE A 76 4.94 2.18 0.02
C ILE A 76 5.29 0.90 -0.74
N ALA A 77 6.57 0.61 -0.93
CA ALA A 77 7.02 -0.61 -1.58
C ALA A 77 6.51 -1.89 -0.88
N GLN A 78 6.49 -1.91 0.45
CA GLN A 78 5.94 -3.05 1.22
C GLN A 78 4.44 -3.24 1.00
N ILE A 79 3.67 -2.14 1.00
CA ILE A 79 2.22 -2.21 0.74
C ILE A 79 1.96 -2.68 -0.70
N VAL A 80 2.73 -2.20 -1.68
CA VAL A 80 2.63 -2.63 -3.08
C VAL A 80 2.99 -4.10 -3.22
N GLY A 81 4.10 -4.54 -2.62
CA GLY A 81 4.53 -5.94 -2.64
C GLY A 81 3.50 -6.90 -2.04
N SER A 82 2.83 -6.49 -0.95
CA SER A 82 1.76 -7.26 -0.30
C SER A 82 0.54 -7.51 -1.21
N ILE A 83 0.25 -6.60 -2.14
CA ILE A 83 -0.99 -6.63 -2.94
C ILE A 83 -0.76 -6.98 -4.40
N ASP A 84 0.20 -6.33 -5.05
CA ASP A 84 0.51 -6.48 -6.48
C ASP A 84 1.75 -7.37 -6.73
N GLY A 85 2.46 -7.76 -5.68
CA GLY A 85 3.70 -8.54 -5.78
C GLY A 85 4.90 -7.71 -6.24
N ASP A 86 5.92 -8.39 -6.74
CA ASP A 86 7.21 -7.79 -7.09
C ASP A 86 7.33 -7.36 -8.56
N MET A 87 6.34 -7.69 -9.39
CA MET A 87 6.36 -7.45 -10.83
C MET A 87 6.61 -6.00 -11.22
N ILE A 88 6.21 -5.02 -10.40
CA ILE A 88 6.51 -3.61 -10.67
C ILE A 88 7.97 -3.25 -10.44
N PHE A 89 8.70 -4.01 -9.60
CA PHE A 89 10.10 -3.78 -9.27
C PHE A 89 11.05 -4.59 -10.17
N THR A 90 10.63 -5.78 -10.58
CA THR A 90 11.51 -6.73 -11.30
C THR A 90 11.00 -7.10 -12.70
N GLY A 91 9.70 -6.98 -12.95
CA GLY A 91 9.03 -7.49 -14.15
C GLY A 91 9.33 -6.73 -15.44
N CYS A 92 9.09 -7.42 -16.57
CA CYS A 92 9.21 -6.86 -17.91
C CYS A 92 8.04 -5.92 -18.23
N ALA A 93 8.34 -4.73 -18.77
CA ALA A 93 7.32 -3.77 -19.22
C ALA A 93 6.34 -4.34 -20.25
N LEU A 94 6.84 -5.26 -21.09
CA LEU A 94 6.09 -5.88 -22.19
C LEU A 94 5.46 -7.21 -21.78
N GLY A 95 5.63 -7.66 -20.53
CA GLY A 95 5.08 -8.93 -20.06
C GLY A 95 5.76 -10.18 -20.63
N LEU A 96 6.98 -10.06 -21.16
CA LEU A 96 7.74 -11.24 -21.62
C LEU A 96 8.15 -12.11 -20.44
N GLU A 97 8.08 -13.43 -20.62
CA GLU A 97 8.49 -14.42 -19.60
C GLU A 97 9.96 -14.31 -19.22
N LYS A 98 10.82 -13.93 -20.16
CA LYS A 98 12.26 -13.70 -19.94
C LYS A 98 12.63 -12.28 -20.32
N CYS A 99 13.10 -11.51 -19.34
CA CYS A 99 13.68 -10.18 -19.54
C CYS A 99 14.74 -9.95 -18.48
N SER A 100 16.00 -9.85 -18.89
CA SER A 100 17.14 -9.62 -18.01
C SER A 100 18.20 -8.78 -18.72
N GLU A 101 19.30 -8.47 -18.04
CA GLU A 101 20.45 -7.82 -18.71
C GLU A 101 21.05 -8.72 -19.80
N ASP A 102 21.03 -10.05 -19.60
CA ASP A 102 21.54 -11.02 -20.58
C ASP A 102 20.55 -11.27 -21.74
N HIS A 103 19.26 -11.11 -21.47
CA HIS A 103 18.18 -11.27 -22.45
C HIS A 103 17.23 -10.06 -22.41
N PRO A 104 17.68 -8.89 -22.89
CA PRO A 104 16.89 -7.67 -22.79
C PRO A 104 15.74 -7.68 -23.79
N CYS A 105 14.55 -7.28 -23.34
CA CYS A 105 13.45 -6.96 -24.24
C CYS A 105 13.76 -5.67 -25.05
N PRO A 106 13.04 -5.38 -26.15
CA PRO A 106 13.32 -4.22 -27.00
C PRO A 106 13.34 -2.86 -26.30
N VAL A 107 12.72 -2.75 -25.11
CA VAL A 107 12.65 -1.52 -24.31
C VAL A 107 13.36 -1.63 -22.96
N HIS A 108 14.10 -2.72 -22.69
CA HIS A 108 14.61 -3.09 -21.37
C HIS A 108 15.37 -1.97 -20.67
N HIS A 109 16.47 -1.48 -21.24
CA HIS A 109 17.30 -0.49 -20.55
C HIS A 109 16.57 0.84 -20.29
N LYS A 110 15.74 1.28 -21.24
CA LYS A 110 14.94 2.51 -21.07
C LYS A 110 13.90 2.35 -19.97
N PHE A 111 13.20 1.21 -19.95
CA PHE A 111 12.19 0.95 -18.93
C PHE A 111 12.81 0.70 -17.56
N LYS A 112 13.92 -0.04 -17.50
CA LYS A 112 14.64 -0.32 -16.26
C LYS A 112 14.99 0.97 -15.53
N ALA A 113 15.54 1.98 -16.21
CA ALA A 113 15.84 3.27 -15.58
C ALA A 113 14.59 3.90 -14.92
N VAL A 114 13.47 3.93 -15.63
CA VAL A 114 12.20 4.46 -15.09
C VAL A 114 11.70 3.63 -13.90
N ARG A 115 11.78 2.30 -14.02
CA ARG A 115 11.40 1.35 -12.97
C ARG A 115 12.26 1.52 -11.72
N ASP A 116 13.56 1.70 -11.88
CA ASP A 116 14.50 1.88 -10.77
C ASP A 116 14.21 3.18 -10.02
N HIS A 117 13.91 4.28 -10.74
CA HIS A 117 13.45 5.53 -10.12
C HIS A 117 12.13 5.35 -9.35
N LEU A 118 11.15 4.68 -9.96
CA LEU A 118 9.87 4.42 -9.31
C LEU A 118 10.05 3.55 -8.06
N THR A 119 10.90 2.53 -8.14
CA THR A 119 11.24 1.62 -7.03
C THR A 119 11.91 2.38 -5.90
N GLY A 120 12.90 3.23 -6.22
CA GLY A 120 13.56 4.08 -5.23
C GLY A 120 12.57 4.98 -4.49
N MET A 121 11.68 5.66 -5.21
CA MET A 121 10.64 6.50 -4.59
C MET A 121 9.76 5.69 -3.63
N MET A 122 9.31 4.49 -4.02
CA MET A 122 8.46 3.66 -3.17
C MET A 122 9.18 3.10 -1.94
N LEU A 123 10.48 2.82 -2.05
CA LEU A 123 11.31 2.32 -0.94
C LEU A 123 11.66 3.42 0.08
N THR A 124 11.77 4.68 -0.35
CA THR A 124 12.14 5.79 0.55
C THR A 124 10.94 6.54 1.11
N THR A 125 9.73 6.30 0.60
CA THR A 125 8.50 6.93 1.10
C THR A 125 7.87 6.05 2.18
N ASN A 126 7.90 6.50 3.42
CA ASN A 126 7.27 5.79 4.54
C ASN A 126 5.80 6.21 4.75
N LEU A 127 5.05 5.37 5.48
CA LEU A 127 3.62 5.53 5.71
C LEU A 127 3.30 6.72 6.61
N LYS A 128 4.16 7.04 7.59
CA LYS A 128 3.96 8.21 8.46
C LYS A 128 3.98 9.50 7.64
N ASP A 129 4.95 9.66 6.74
CA ASP A 129 5.10 10.87 5.92
C ASP A 129 3.84 11.18 5.12
N ILE A 130 3.27 10.16 4.47
CA ILE A 130 2.07 10.33 3.65
C ILE A 130 0.79 10.47 4.49
N ALA A 131 0.71 9.84 5.67
CA ALA A 131 -0.42 9.99 6.58
C ALA A 131 -0.46 11.40 7.21
N THR A 132 0.69 11.95 7.59
CA THR A 132 0.81 13.31 8.13
C THR A 132 0.26 14.35 7.15
N ARG A 133 0.46 14.18 5.84
CA ARG A 133 -0.11 15.09 4.82
C ARG A 133 -1.64 15.09 4.78
N VAL A 134 -2.29 13.99 5.17
CA VAL A 134 -3.74 13.93 5.32
C VAL A 134 -4.17 14.65 6.61
N ASN A 135 -3.44 14.44 7.70
CA ASN A 135 -3.70 15.11 8.98
C ASN A 135 -3.55 16.64 8.89
N ASP A 136 -2.56 17.11 8.12
CA ASP A 136 -2.31 18.53 7.88
C ASP A 136 -3.30 19.16 6.88
N GLY A 137 -4.20 18.37 6.29
CA GLY A 137 -5.17 18.84 5.29
C GLY A 137 -4.56 19.18 3.92
N ILE A 138 -3.31 18.77 3.67
CA ILE A 138 -2.61 18.96 2.38
C ILE A 138 -3.13 17.96 1.34
N SER A 139 -3.61 16.80 1.78
CA SER A 139 -4.10 15.72 0.91
C SER A 139 -5.40 15.14 1.44
N PHE A 140 -6.28 14.73 0.54
CA PHE A 140 -7.61 14.22 0.90
C PHE A 140 -7.77 12.81 0.36
N LEU A 141 -8.20 11.90 1.22
CA LEU A 141 -8.67 10.60 0.78
C LEU A 141 -9.97 10.76 -0.01
N LYS A 142 -10.19 9.82 -0.92
CA LYS A 142 -11.36 9.82 -1.79
C LYS A 142 -12.56 9.42 -0.93
N TYR A 143 -13.24 10.43 -0.36
CA TYR A 143 -14.53 10.27 0.30
C TYR A 143 -15.59 9.69 -0.64
#